data_AF-A0A7C4U690-F1
#
_entry.id   AF-A0A7C4U690-F1
#
_cell.length_a   1.000
_cell.length_b   1.000
_cell.length_c   1.000
_cell.angle_alpha   90.00
_cell.angle_beta   90.00
_cell.angle_gamma   90.00
#
_symmetry.space_group_name_H-M   'P 1'
#
loop_
_entity.id
_entity.type
_entity.pdbx_description
1 polymer ?
#
loop_
_entity_poly.entity_id
_entity_poly.type
_entity_poly.pdbx_seq_one_letter_code
_entity_poly.pdbx_strand_id
1 'polypeptide(L)'
;MKIIKLIIFVLILSAPFLLNVVRKNIYFSKSCIVFELNEIIKEKEREYMELKGKYNKIFSPTNIEELGGKIGLRKPQMKDYLILR
;
A
#
# COMPACT_ATOMS: atom_id res chain seq x y z
N MET A 1 -32.27 -4.54 -51.54
CA MET A 1 -31.14 -5.44 -51.13
C MET A 1 -29.75 -4.82 -51.26
N LYS A 2 -29.45 -3.95 -52.25
CA LYS A 2 -28.11 -3.34 -52.41
C LYS A 2 -27.68 -2.43 -51.23
N ILE A 3 -28.61 -1.64 -50.69
CA ILE A 3 -28.36 -0.72 -49.55
C ILE A 3 -28.00 -1.49 -48.27
N ILE A 4 -28.69 -2.59 -47.98
CA ILE A 4 -28.44 -3.41 -46.78
C ILE A 4 -27.02 -3.99 -46.79
N LYS A 5 -26.54 -4.46 -47.96
CA LYS A 5 -25.15 -4.95 -48.11
C LYS A 5 -24.12 -3.85 -47.85
N LEU A 6 -24.40 -2.62 -48.28
CA LEU A 6 -23.51 -1.47 -48.06
C LEU A 6 -23.41 -1.11 -46.56
N ILE A 7 -24.55 -1.14 -45.85
CA ILE A 7 -24.59 -0.87 -44.40
C ILE A 7 -23.78 -1.92 -43.63
N ILE A 8 -23.98 -3.20 -43.95
CA ILE A 8 -23.24 -4.31 -43.34
C ILE A 8 -21.73 -4.17 -43.61
N PHE A 9 -21.35 -3.80 -44.83
CA PHE A 9 -19.95 -3.59 -45.20
C PHE A 9 -19.28 -2.47 -44.39
N VAL A 10 -19.97 -1.34 -44.21
CA VAL A 10 -19.46 -0.22 -43.39
C VAL A 10 -19.35 -0.60 -41.91
N LEU A 11 -20.29 -1.39 -41.38
CA LEU A 11 -20.22 -1.91 -40.00
C LEU A 11 -19.04 -2.85 -39.79
N ILE A 12 -18.76 -3.75 -40.74
CA ILE A 12 -17.61 -4.67 -40.65
C ILE A 12 -16.28 -3.90 -40.69
N LEU A 13 -16.17 -2.86 -41.52
CA LEU A 13 -14.97 -2.03 -41.59
C LEU A 13 -14.74 -1.16 -40.35
N SER A 14 -15.80 -0.71 -39.68
CA SER A 14 -15.70 0.15 -38.49
C SER A 14 -15.59 -0.62 -37.17
N ALA A 15 -16.02 -1.89 -37.13
CA ALA A 15 -15.95 -2.73 -35.93
C ALA A 15 -14.54 -2.87 -35.32
N PRO A 16 -13.45 -3.08 -36.11
CA PRO A 16 -12.09 -3.14 -35.57
C PRO A 16 -11.66 -1.83 -34.90
N PHE A 17 -12.08 -0.69 -35.45
CA PHE A 17 -11.77 0.63 -34.90
C PHE A 17 -12.45 0.82 -33.54
N LEU A 18 -13.76 0.52 -33.45
CA LEU A 18 -14.52 0.59 -32.20
C LEU A 18 -13.94 -0.33 -31.12
N LEU A 19 -13.60 -1.57 -31.48
CA LEU A 19 -12.97 -2.51 -30.55
C LEU A 19 -11.63 -2.00 -30.02
N ASN A 20 -10.82 -1.35 -30.87
CA ASN A 20 -9.54 -0.80 -30.46
C ASN A 20 -9.69 0.40 -29.52
N VAL A 21 -10.70 1.24 -29.74
CA VAL A 21 -11.05 2.35 -28.83
C VAL A 21 -11.49 1.83 -27.47
N VAL A 22 -12.41 0.87 -27.43
CA VAL A 22 -12.86 0.24 -26.18
C VAL A 22 -11.68 -0.41 -25.44
N ARG A 23 -10.83 -1.13 -26.17
CA ARG A 23 -9.62 -1.75 -25.63
C ARG A 23 -8.72 -0.70 -24.97
N LYS A 24 -8.40 0.41 -25.66
CA LYS A 24 -7.57 1.50 -25.11
C LYS A 24 -8.19 2.12 -23.85
N ASN A 25 -9.50 2.35 -23.83
CA ASN A 25 -10.20 2.88 -22.66
C ASN A 25 -10.13 1.94 -21.45
N ILE A 26 -10.27 0.62 -21.66
CA ILE A 26 -10.12 -0.38 -20.60
C ILE A 26 -8.70 -0.36 -20.04
N TYR A 27 -7.68 -0.27 -20.89
CA TYR A 27 -6.29 -0.16 -20.42
C TYR A 27 -6.06 1.12 -19.63
N PHE A 28 -6.57 2.26 -20.12
CA PHE A 28 -6.44 3.54 -19.42
C PHE A 28 -7.10 3.49 -18.03
N SER A 29 -8.31 2.95 -17.94
CA SER A 29 -9.01 2.77 -16.67
C SER A 29 -8.24 1.87 -15.70
N LYS A 30 -7.71 0.73 -16.17
CA LYS A 30 -6.87 -0.15 -15.33
C LYS A 30 -5.60 0.53 -14.85
N SER A 31 -4.93 1.29 -15.72
CA SER A 31 -3.75 2.06 -15.34
C SER A 31 -4.07 3.12 -14.28
N CYS A 32 -5.23 3.77 -14.37
CA CYS A 32 -5.69 4.73 -13.35
C CYS A 32 -5.91 4.05 -12.00
N ILE A 33 -6.58 2.89 -11.97
CA ILE A 33 -6.79 2.10 -10.75
C ILE A 33 -5.44 1.69 -10.12
N VAL A 34 -4.48 1.25 -10.94
CA VAL A 34 -3.14 0.88 -10.46
C VAL A 34 -2.42 2.10 -9.87
N PHE A 35 -2.57 3.28 -10.47
CA PHE A 35 -2.01 4.52 -9.95
C PHE A 35 -2.60 4.88 -8.58
N GLU A 36 -3.93 4.88 -8.45
CA GLU A 36 -4.64 5.14 -7.19
C GLU A 36 -4.21 4.16 -6.09
N LEU A 37 -4.14 2.86 -6.42
CA LEU A 37 -3.69 1.84 -5.46
C LEU A 37 -2.25 2.08 -4.99
N ASN A 38 -1.36 2.54 -5.87
CA ASN A 38 0.02 2.83 -5.51
C ASN A 38 0.13 4.04 -4.57
N GLU A 39 -0.72 5.07 -4.74
CA GLU A 39 -0.77 6.19 -3.82
C GLU A 39 -1.26 5.76 -2.42
N ILE A 40 -2.30 4.93 -2.36
CA ILE A 40 -2.81 4.35 -1.10
C ILE A 40 -1.73 3.54 -0.38
N ILE A 41 -0.98 2.70 -1.11
CA ILE A 41 0.12 1.92 -0.54
C ILE A 41 1.18 2.84 0.08
N LYS A 42 1.61 3.88 -0.64
CA LYS A 42 2.60 4.85 -0.13
C LYS A 42 2.12 5.62 1.09
N GLU A 43 0.82 5.91 1.19
CA GLU A 43 0.24 6.52 2.39
C GLU A 43 0.30 5.55 3.57
N LYS A 44 -0.08 4.28 3.37
CA LYS A 44 -0.02 3.26 4.42
C LYS A 44 1.39 2.93 4.88
N GLU A 45 2.37 2.93 3.98
CA GLU A 45 3.79 2.78 4.35
C GLU A 45 4.27 3.93 5.25
N ARG A 46 3.83 5.16 4.98
CA ARG A 46 4.13 6.32 5.84
C ARG A 46 3.51 6.17 7.23
N GLU A 47 2.22 5.82 7.30
CA GLU A 47 1.54 5.54 8.58
C GLU A 47 2.27 4.45 9.39
N TYR A 48 2.65 3.35 8.74
CA TYR A 48 3.38 2.26 9.37
C TYR A 48 4.73 2.71 9.94
N MET A 49 5.51 3.49 9.17
CA MET A 49 6.80 4.00 9.63
C MET A 49 6.65 4.94 10.84
N GLU A 50 5.61 5.76 10.87
CA GLU A 50 5.31 6.62 12.02
C GLU A 50 4.97 5.81 13.27
N LEU A 51 4.09 4.82 13.14
CA LEU A 51 3.72 3.91 14.24
C LEU A 51 4.91 3.10 14.74
N LYS A 52 5.74 2.59 13.83
CA LYS A 52 6.99 1.90 14.17
C LYS A 52 7.95 2.82 14.91
N GLY A 53 8.05 4.09 14.51
CA GLY A 53 8.83 5.11 15.22
C GLY A 53 8.32 5.33 16.65
N LYS A 54 6.99 5.45 16.84
CA LYS A 54 6.34 5.57 18.16
C LYS A 54 6.60 4.33 19.02
N TYR A 55 6.43 3.14 18.47
CA TYR A 55 6.74 1.87 19.14
C TYR A 55 8.19 1.84 19.62
N ASN A 56 9.15 2.09 18.72
CA ASN A 56 10.57 2.08 19.06
C ASN A 56 10.93 3.12 20.11
N LYS A 57 10.26 4.28 20.11
CA LYS A 57 10.44 5.29 21.15
C LYS A 57 9.93 4.78 22.50
N ILE A 58 8.72 4.23 22.57
CA ILE A 58 8.14 3.68 23.81
C ILE A 58 9.00 2.54 24.37
N PHE A 59 9.39 1.60 23.51
CA PHE A 59 10.18 0.43 23.89
C PHE A 59 11.70 0.68 23.82
N SER A 60 12.13 1.93 23.74
CA SER A 60 13.57 2.23 23.81
C SER A 60 14.09 1.87 25.20
N PRO A 61 15.28 1.25 25.31
CA PRO A 61 15.88 0.91 26.60
C PRO A 61 15.92 2.12 27.55
N THR A 62 16.21 3.30 27.01
CA THR A 62 16.23 4.57 27.75
C THR A 62 14.88 4.91 28.36
N ASN A 63 13.78 4.82 27.60
CA ASN A 63 12.44 5.10 28.14
C ASN A 63 11.96 4.02 29.10
N ILE A 64 12.28 2.75 28.85
CA ILE A 64 11.95 1.64 29.76
C ILE A 64 12.69 1.81 31.09
N GLU A 65 13.97 2.19 31.07
CA GLU A 65 14.75 2.50 32.26
C GLU A 65 14.20 3.72 33.02
N GLU A 66 13.80 4.77 32.31
CA GLU A 66 13.21 5.96 32.93
C GLU A 66 11.86 5.64 33.58
N LEU A 67 11.00 4.87 32.88
CA LEU A 67 9.72 4.42 33.44
C LEU A 67 9.95 3.52 34.65
N GLY A 68 10.87 2.56 34.55
CA GLY A 68 11.28 1.67 35.63
C GLY A 68 11.77 2.44 36.87
N GLY A 69 12.58 3.46 36.65
CA GLY A 69 13.04 4.37 37.72
C GLY A 69 11.89 5.12 38.40
N LYS A 70 10.88 5.59 37.65
CA LYS A 70 9.71 6.30 38.20
C LYS A 70 8.79 5.40 39.02
N ILE A 71 8.66 4.12 38.66
CA ILE A 71 7.86 3.13 39.41
C ILE A 71 8.65 2.42 40.51
N GLY A 72 9.89 2.87 40.79
CA GLY A 72 10.72 2.33 41.87
C GLY A 72 11.38 0.98 41.56
N LEU A 73 11.33 0.51 40.31
CA LEU A 73 12.12 -0.64 39.88
C LEU A 73 13.59 -0.23 39.79
N ARG A 74 14.44 -0.89 40.59
CA ARG A 74 15.90 -0.71 40.48
C ARG A 74 16.38 -1.27 39.15
N LYS A 75 17.37 -0.60 38.54
CA LYS A 75 18.08 -1.15 37.38
C LYS A 75 18.60 -2.55 37.73
N PRO A 76 18.40 -3.56 36.85
CA PRO A 76 18.90 -4.90 37.09
C PRO A 76 20.42 -4.84 37.27
N GLN A 77 20.90 -5.32 38.41
CA GLN A 77 22.32 -5.43 38.72
C GLN A 77 22.88 -6.66 38.02
N MET A 78 24.20 -6.71 37.83
CA MET A 78 24.88 -7.83 37.14
C MET A 78 24.57 -9.21 37.77
N LYS A 79 24.22 -9.24 39.06
CA LYS A 79 23.74 -10.43 39.79
C LYS A 79 22.35 -10.93 39.34
N ASP A 80 21.50 -10.06 38.81
CA ASP A 80 20.14 -10.40 38.40
C ASP A 80 20.15 -11.13 37.03
N TYR A 81 21.18 -10.90 36.22
CA TYR A 81 21.42 -11.62 34.95
C TYR A 81 22.02 -13.02 35.15
N LEU A 82 22.58 -13.32 36.33
CA LEU A 82 23.11 -14.64 36.68
C LEU A 82 21.99 -15.69 36.88
N ILE A 83 20.73 -15.25 37.05
CA ILE A 83 19.56 -16.12 37.26
C ILE A 83 18.98 -16.63 35.93
N LEU A 84 19.40 -16.09 34.78
CA LEU A 84 18.90 -16.48 33.45
C LEU A 84 19.76 -17.55 32.75
N ARG A 85 20.54 -18.33 33.50
CA ARG A 85 21.33 -19.45 32.97
C ARG A 85 20.84 -20.79 33.52
#